data_AF-A0A1I5SX88-F1
#
_entry.id   AF-A0A1I5SX88-F1
#
_cell.length_a   1.000
_cell.length_b   1.000
_cell.length_c   1.000
_cell.angle_alpha   90.00
_cell.angle_beta   90.00
_cell.angle_gamma   90.00
#
_symmetry.space_group_name_H-M   'P 1'
#
loop_
_entity.id
_entity.type
_entity.pdbx_description
1 polymer ?
#
loop_
_entity_poly.entity_id
_entity_poly.type
_entity_poly.pdbx_seq_one_letter_code
_entity_poly.pdbx_strand_id
1 'polypeptide(L)'
;MASSYMRLHRFQNEAIDCKPRLDEDVSAIEHVRSLADFRCLARPHVSQSAICSDDEREDEIDMARLGAWHTQGLTDSAFVSLSQDPSRLLLSKDHSEHGAQAIAKNAKELHTYMVPSVAAWTTEKIKDILERGRAPGDKELLDWVRGIPSQETEVLFLGGNLVDYKTFSEPNPYRTDPPQDVRPIKKARASSQRDMIADSQTR
;
A
#
# COMPACT_ATOMS: atom_id res chain seq x y z
N MET A 1 -21.54 12.53 15.68
CA MET A 1 -21.32 12.54 14.23
C MET A 1 -20.04 11.76 13.96
N ALA A 2 -20.11 10.68 13.19
CA ALA A 2 -18.90 9.98 12.78
C ALA A 2 -18.08 10.91 11.88
N SER A 3 -16.78 11.02 12.12
CA SER A 3 -15.87 11.78 11.26
C SER A 3 -15.96 11.23 9.83
N SER A 4 -16.09 12.11 8.83
CA SER A 4 -16.07 11.75 7.40
C SER A 4 -14.68 11.30 6.93
N TYR A 5 -13.67 11.44 7.80
CA TYR A 5 -12.29 11.03 7.56
C TYR A 5 -11.80 10.07 8.64
N MET A 6 -10.97 9.11 8.23
CA MET A 6 -10.26 8.17 9.09
C MET A 6 -8.79 8.52 9.13
N ARG A 7 -8.22 8.48 10.33
CA ARG A 7 -6.76 8.52 10.52
C ARG A 7 -6.22 7.13 10.29
N LEU A 8 -5.29 6.99 9.36
CA LEU A 8 -4.65 5.72 9.02
C LEU A 8 -3.14 5.92 8.89
N HIS A 9 -2.40 4.83 9.03
CA HIS A 9 -0.95 4.83 9.12
C HIS A 9 -0.34 3.89 8.10
N ARG A 10 0.89 4.20 7.68
CA ARG A 10 1.68 3.29 6.85
C ARG A 10 3.17 3.40 7.14
N PHE A 11 3.80 2.24 7.21
CA PHE A 11 5.25 2.08 7.24
C PHE A 11 5.81 2.23 5.83
N GLN A 12 6.76 3.13 5.63
CA GLN A 12 7.29 3.43 4.30
C GLN A 12 8.81 3.57 4.28
N ASN A 13 9.39 3.18 3.14
CA ASN A 13 10.81 3.35 2.85
C ASN A 13 11.04 4.40 1.77
N GLU A 14 10.13 4.49 0.81
CA GLU A 14 10.21 5.38 -0.35
C GLU A 14 8.84 5.99 -0.68
N ALA A 15 8.85 7.16 -1.32
CA ALA A 15 7.61 7.85 -1.69
C ALA A 15 6.77 7.07 -2.71
N ILE A 16 7.40 6.23 -3.54
CA ILE A 16 6.72 5.38 -4.52
C ILE A 16 5.79 4.36 -3.86
N ASP A 17 6.07 3.98 -2.61
CA ASP A 17 5.23 3.07 -1.85
C ASP A 17 3.79 3.62 -1.78
N CYS A 18 3.60 4.95 -1.76
CA CYS A 18 2.30 5.63 -1.63
C CYS A 18 1.32 5.40 -2.79
N LYS A 19 1.77 4.94 -3.95
CA LYS A 19 0.93 4.88 -5.16
C LYS A 19 0.30 3.49 -5.33
N PRO A 20 -1.02 3.39 -5.61
CA PRO A 20 -1.56 2.16 -6.18
C PRO A 20 -0.88 1.92 -7.53
N ARG A 21 -0.50 0.67 -7.81
CA ARG A 21 0.30 0.34 -9.01
C ARG A 21 -0.42 0.56 -10.33
N LEU A 22 -1.74 0.67 -10.30
CA LEU A 22 -2.58 0.82 -11.49
C LEU A 22 -2.83 2.28 -11.90
N ASP A 23 -2.49 3.28 -11.07
CA ASP A 23 -2.88 4.69 -11.28
C ASP A 23 -1.72 5.66 -10.96
N GLU A 24 -0.69 5.73 -11.83
CA GLU A 24 0.50 6.54 -11.55
C GLU A 24 0.26 8.08 -11.56
N ASP A 25 -0.85 8.54 -12.16
CA ASP A 25 -1.07 9.96 -12.49
C ASP A 25 -2.44 10.55 -12.06
N VAL A 26 -3.20 9.85 -11.21
CA VAL A 26 -4.57 10.29 -10.86
C VAL A 26 -4.59 11.01 -9.51
N SER A 27 -5.04 12.27 -9.50
CA SER A 27 -5.24 13.02 -8.25
C SER A 27 -6.29 12.35 -7.36
N ALA A 28 -6.20 12.56 -6.04
CA ALA A 28 -7.16 12.01 -5.08
C ALA A 28 -8.64 12.25 -5.48
N ILE A 29 -8.97 13.42 -6.01
CA ILE A 29 -10.34 13.78 -6.40
C ILE A 29 -10.74 13.20 -7.76
N GLU A 30 -9.80 13.10 -8.69
CA GLU A 30 -10.02 12.48 -9.99
C GLU A 30 -10.14 10.98 -9.88
N HIS A 31 -9.49 10.36 -8.89
CA HIS A 31 -9.69 8.95 -8.59
C HIS A 31 -11.04 8.72 -7.91
N VAL A 32 -11.49 9.59 -6.99
CA VAL A 32 -12.86 9.48 -6.44
C VAL A 32 -13.92 9.61 -7.55
N ARG A 33 -13.67 10.45 -8.55
CA ARG A 33 -14.52 10.57 -9.75
C ARG A 33 -14.41 9.36 -10.66
N SER A 34 -13.20 8.92 -10.98
CA SER A 34 -12.93 7.69 -11.74
C SER A 34 -13.56 6.48 -11.06
N LEU A 35 -13.57 6.42 -9.73
CA LEU A 35 -14.22 5.36 -8.96
C LEU A 35 -15.75 5.47 -9.03
N ALA A 36 -16.29 6.69 -8.94
CA ALA A 36 -17.72 6.92 -9.18
C ALA A 36 -18.09 6.55 -10.63
N ASP A 37 -17.22 6.84 -11.59
CA ASP A 37 -17.35 6.49 -13.00
C ASP A 37 -17.16 4.98 -13.21
N PHE A 38 -16.26 4.30 -12.49
CA PHE A 38 -16.08 2.84 -12.51
C PHE A 38 -17.33 2.13 -12.00
N ARG A 39 -17.98 2.68 -10.97
CA ARG A 39 -19.29 2.22 -10.47
C ARG A 39 -20.45 2.53 -11.42
N CYS A 40 -20.26 3.45 -12.37
CA CYS A 40 -21.31 3.84 -13.32
C CYS A 40 -21.08 3.33 -14.75
N LEU A 41 -19.84 2.99 -15.10
CA LEU A 41 -19.36 2.69 -16.45
C LEU A 41 -18.24 1.64 -16.37
N ALA A 42 -18.61 0.39 -16.12
CA ALA A 42 -17.71 -0.74 -16.32
C ALA A 42 -17.12 -0.70 -17.75
N ARG A 43 -15.85 -0.34 -17.88
CA ARG A 43 -15.08 -0.34 -19.14
C ARG A 43 -13.93 -1.36 -19.10
N PRO A 44 -13.46 -1.83 -20.27
CA PRO A 44 -12.96 -3.19 -20.46
C PRO A 44 -11.58 -3.53 -19.86
N HIS A 45 -10.95 -2.68 -19.05
CA HIS A 45 -9.58 -2.94 -18.59
C HIS A 45 -9.50 -3.88 -17.38
N VAL A 46 -10.65 -4.20 -16.78
CA VAL A 46 -10.82 -5.33 -15.85
C VAL A 46 -11.05 -6.67 -16.61
N SER A 47 -11.03 -6.67 -17.95
CA SER A 47 -11.34 -7.86 -18.77
C SER A 47 -10.30 -8.99 -18.71
N GLN A 48 -9.26 -8.90 -17.88
CA GLN A 48 -8.41 -10.06 -17.57
C GLN A 48 -8.81 -10.78 -16.27
N SER A 49 -9.68 -10.18 -15.44
CA SER A 49 -10.44 -10.91 -14.42
C SER A 49 -11.91 -10.80 -14.80
N ALA A 50 -12.42 -11.79 -15.54
CA ALA A 50 -13.81 -11.92 -15.97
C ALA A 50 -14.77 -12.07 -14.77
N ILE A 51 -14.95 -11.00 -14.02
CA ILE A 51 -15.64 -11.00 -12.73
C ILE A 51 -16.70 -9.88 -12.65
N CYS A 52 -16.62 -8.83 -13.49
CA CYS A 52 -17.58 -7.73 -13.42
C CYS A 52 -18.89 -7.99 -14.18
N SER A 53 -20.01 -7.89 -13.45
CA SER A 53 -21.39 -8.03 -13.95
C SER A 53 -22.08 -6.66 -14.01
N ASP A 54 -22.92 -6.40 -15.01
CA ASP A 54 -23.66 -5.14 -15.22
C ASP A 54 -24.72 -4.81 -14.13
N ASP A 55 -24.70 -5.50 -12.99
CA ASP A 55 -25.57 -5.25 -11.83
C ASP A 55 -24.77 -4.46 -10.79
N GLU A 56 -25.22 -3.26 -10.41
CA GLU A 56 -24.57 -2.40 -9.39
C GLU A 56 -24.33 -3.14 -8.05
N ARG A 57 -25.10 -4.20 -7.76
CA ARG A 57 -24.88 -5.06 -6.59
C ARG A 57 -23.69 -6.00 -6.75
N GLU A 58 -23.38 -6.42 -7.97
CA GLU A 58 -22.21 -7.24 -8.28
C GLU A 58 -20.93 -6.38 -8.29
N ASP A 59 -20.98 -5.11 -8.74
CA ASP A 59 -19.80 -4.23 -8.74
C ASP A 59 -19.16 -4.05 -7.35
N GLU A 60 -19.99 -3.89 -6.31
CA GLU A 60 -19.49 -3.80 -4.93
C GLU A 60 -18.83 -5.12 -4.48
N ILE A 61 -19.39 -6.25 -4.91
CA ILE A 61 -18.87 -7.59 -4.62
C ILE A 61 -17.56 -7.82 -5.38
N ASP A 62 -17.45 -7.36 -6.63
CA ASP A 62 -16.22 -7.44 -7.43
C ASP A 62 -15.08 -6.66 -6.83
N MET A 63 -15.38 -5.45 -6.34
CA MET A 63 -14.41 -4.66 -5.60
C MET A 63 -14.01 -5.32 -4.28
N ALA A 64 -14.94 -6.00 -3.60
CA ALA A 64 -14.61 -6.78 -2.42
C ALA A 64 -13.76 -8.01 -2.76
N ARG A 65 -13.98 -8.67 -3.90
CA ARG A 65 -13.13 -9.74 -4.43
C ARG A 65 -11.71 -9.20 -4.65
N LEU A 66 -11.55 -8.10 -5.38
CA LEU A 66 -10.26 -7.44 -5.60
C LEU A 66 -9.57 -7.05 -4.29
N GLY A 67 -10.33 -6.56 -3.31
CA GLY A 67 -9.82 -6.26 -1.98
C GLY A 67 -9.28 -7.51 -1.28
N ALA A 68 -10.04 -8.62 -1.30
CA ALA A 68 -9.59 -9.88 -0.74
C ALA A 68 -8.33 -10.42 -1.42
N TRP A 69 -8.26 -10.38 -2.76
CA TRP A 69 -7.03 -10.74 -3.49
C TRP A 69 -5.84 -9.86 -3.10
N HIS A 70 -6.05 -8.55 -2.88
CA HIS A 70 -5.00 -7.67 -2.42
C HIS A 70 -4.45 -8.07 -1.04
N THR A 71 -5.34 -8.43 -0.10
CA THR A 71 -4.92 -8.94 1.22
C THR A 71 -4.18 -10.28 1.15
N GLN A 72 -4.34 -11.05 0.07
CA GLN A 72 -3.55 -12.26 -0.20
C GLN A 72 -2.15 -11.97 -0.75
N GLY A 73 -1.82 -10.71 -1.01
CA GLY A 73 -0.54 -10.30 -1.59
C GLY A 73 -0.58 -10.03 -3.10
N LEU A 74 -1.77 -9.93 -3.71
CA LEU A 74 -1.87 -9.43 -5.09
C LEU A 74 -1.55 -7.93 -5.10
N THR A 75 -0.30 -7.61 -5.45
CA THR A 75 0.24 -6.24 -5.37
C THR A 75 -0.15 -5.34 -6.54
N ASP A 76 -0.58 -5.91 -7.66
CA ASP A 76 -1.09 -5.15 -8.82
C ASP A 76 -2.60 -4.90 -8.67
N SER A 77 -2.97 -4.10 -7.67
CA SER A 77 -4.36 -3.75 -7.38
C SER A 77 -4.55 -2.23 -7.24
N ALA A 78 -5.81 -1.79 -7.26
CA ALA A 78 -6.20 -0.39 -7.04
C ALA A 78 -6.21 0.02 -5.56
N PHE A 79 -5.79 -0.88 -4.66
CA PHE A 79 -5.76 -0.65 -3.23
C PHE A 79 -4.38 -0.30 -2.72
N VAL A 80 -4.38 0.44 -1.62
CA VAL A 80 -3.21 0.66 -0.79
C VAL A 80 -3.52 0.17 0.63
N SER A 81 -2.75 -0.80 1.12
CA SER A 81 -2.85 -1.25 2.51
C SER A 81 -2.35 -0.19 3.49
N LEU A 82 -3.21 0.15 4.44
CA LEU A 82 -2.95 1.03 5.59
C LEU A 82 -3.31 0.32 6.90
N SER A 83 -2.90 0.90 8.02
CA SER A 83 -3.17 0.37 9.36
C SER A 83 -3.88 1.42 10.21
N GLN A 84 -4.91 1.01 10.97
CA GLN A 84 -5.52 1.90 11.97
C GLN A 84 -4.62 2.04 13.21
N ASP A 85 -3.99 0.96 13.63
CA ASP A 85 -3.10 0.93 14.79
C ASP A 85 -1.74 0.29 14.40
N PRO A 86 -0.76 1.11 14.00
CA PRO A 86 0.52 0.60 13.51
C PRO A 86 1.30 -0.20 14.55
N SER A 87 1.01 0.00 15.85
CA SER A 87 1.64 -0.78 16.92
C SER A 87 1.24 -2.25 16.88
N ARG A 88 0.09 -2.58 16.29
CA ARG A 88 -0.42 -3.95 16.24
C ARG A 88 0.24 -4.80 15.16
N LEU A 89 0.76 -4.18 14.10
CA LEU A 89 1.53 -4.90 13.08
C LEU A 89 2.76 -5.58 13.69
N LEU A 90 3.30 -5.04 14.78
CA LEU A 90 4.40 -5.67 15.55
C LEU A 90 3.99 -6.97 16.25
N LEU A 91 2.68 -7.17 16.49
CA LEU A 91 2.13 -8.36 17.11
C LEU A 91 1.78 -9.45 16.09
N SER A 92 1.93 -9.16 14.80
CA SER A 92 1.72 -10.16 13.75
C SER A 92 2.60 -11.38 13.99
N LYS A 93 1.99 -12.56 13.80
CA LYS A 93 2.66 -13.86 13.90
C LYS A 93 3.35 -14.25 12.59
N ASP A 94 3.18 -13.46 11.54
CA ASP A 94 3.91 -13.63 10.29
C ASP A 94 5.32 -13.07 10.47
N HIS A 95 6.25 -13.99 10.70
CA HIS A 95 7.68 -13.71 10.86
C HIS A 95 8.45 -13.82 9.52
N SER A 96 7.75 -13.93 8.39
CA SER A 96 8.40 -13.86 7.09
C SER A 96 9.05 -12.49 6.86
N GLU A 97 10.03 -12.43 5.97
CA GLU A 97 10.72 -11.18 5.63
C GLU A 97 9.79 -10.11 5.03
N HIS A 98 8.62 -10.52 4.54
CA HIS A 98 7.58 -9.67 3.98
C HIS A 98 6.35 -9.53 4.88
N GLY A 99 6.36 -10.16 6.06
CA GLY A 99 5.26 -10.11 7.00
C GLY A 99 5.08 -8.73 7.63
N ALA A 100 3.87 -8.46 8.13
CA ALA A 100 3.50 -7.21 8.79
C ALA A 100 4.48 -6.78 9.89
N GLN A 101 4.99 -7.74 10.68
CA GLN A 101 5.96 -7.48 11.73
C GLN A 101 7.33 -7.03 11.17
N ALA A 102 7.81 -7.68 10.11
CA ALA A 102 9.09 -7.33 9.48
C ALA A 102 9.02 -5.94 8.84
N ILE A 103 7.92 -5.63 8.15
CA ILE A 103 7.67 -4.29 7.58
C ILE A 103 7.69 -3.22 8.67
N ALA A 104 6.94 -3.44 9.76
CA ALA A 104 6.85 -2.49 10.87
C ALA A 104 8.21 -2.24 11.56
N LYS A 105 9.11 -3.24 11.61
CA LYS A 105 10.43 -3.10 12.22
C LYS A 105 11.48 -2.48 11.28
N ASN A 106 11.34 -2.66 9.97
CA ASN A 106 12.38 -2.31 9.02
C ASN A 106 12.13 -1.00 8.27
N ALA A 107 10.89 -0.53 8.22
CA ALA A 107 10.56 0.71 7.53
C ALA A 107 11.30 1.92 8.11
N LYS A 108 11.68 2.87 7.25
CA LYS A 108 12.36 4.10 7.66
C LYS A 108 11.45 5.05 8.41
N GLU A 109 10.22 5.22 7.92
CA GLU A 109 9.29 6.23 8.40
C GLU A 109 7.91 5.64 8.66
N LEU A 110 7.20 6.26 9.60
CA LEU A 110 5.78 6.06 9.84
C LEU A 110 5.03 7.31 9.35
N HIS A 111 4.14 7.11 8.38
CA HIS A 111 3.35 8.18 7.79
C HIS A 111 1.92 8.09 8.31
N THR A 112 1.30 9.25 8.51
CA THR A 112 -0.10 9.36 8.93
C THR A 112 -0.90 10.09 7.86
N TYR A 113 -2.07 9.53 7.57
CA TYR A 113 -2.98 9.99 6.54
C TYR A 113 -4.36 10.26 7.13
N MET A 114 -5.05 11.27 6.61
CA MET A 114 -6.46 11.55 6.90
C MET A 114 -7.26 11.31 5.63
N VAL A 115 -7.75 10.09 5.45
CA VAL A 115 -8.46 9.67 4.22
C VAL A 115 -9.97 9.68 4.41
N PRO A 116 -10.77 9.91 3.35
CA PRO A 116 -12.23 9.82 3.44
C PRO A 116 -12.68 8.41 3.86
N SER A 117 -13.53 8.30 4.88
CA SER A 117 -14.01 7.01 5.40
C SER A 117 -14.73 6.17 4.34
N VAL A 118 -15.35 6.83 3.34
CA VAL A 118 -16.04 6.17 2.22
C VAL A 118 -15.10 5.41 1.28
N ALA A 119 -13.83 5.80 1.24
CA ALA A 119 -12.77 5.21 0.44
C ALA A 119 -11.89 4.24 1.25
N ALA A 120 -12.12 4.12 2.56
CA ALA A 120 -11.42 3.20 3.45
C ALA A 120 -12.26 1.93 3.68
N TRP A 121 -11.70 0.78 3.35
CA TRP A 121 -12.37 -0.53 3.42
C TRP A 121 -11.67 -1.41 4.44
N THR A 122 -12.34 -1.66 5.56
CA THR A 122 -11.86 -2.63 6.56
C THR A 122 -12.03 -4.05 6.03
N THR A 123 -11.26 -4.99 6.57
CA THR A 123 -11.44 -6.42 6.31
C THR A 123 -12.86 -6.90 6.67
N GLU A 124 -13.45 -6.36 7.74
CA GLU A 124 -14.85 -6.62 8.12
C GLU A 124 -15.84 -6.15 7.04
N LYS A 125 -15.65 -4.94 6.48
CA LYS A 125 -16.48 -4.46 5.37
C LYS A 125 -16.36 -5.37 4.15
N ILE A 126 -15.13 -5.76 3.77
CA ILE A 126 -14.88 -6.67 2.64
C ILE A 126 -15.59 -8.01 2.88
N LYS A 127 -15.46 -8.58 4.08
CA LYS A 127 -16.15 -9.80 4.49
C LYS A 127 -17.66 -9.68 4.32
N ASP A 128 -18.28 -8.63 4.87
CA ASP A 128 -19.74 -8.46 4.85
C ASP A 128 -20.28 -8.23 3.44
N ILE A 129 -19.49 -7.64 2.55
CA ILE A 129 -19.82 -7.56 1.13
C ILE A 129 -19.71 -8.95 0.46
N LEU A 130 -18.60 -9.68 0.67
CA LEU A 130 -18.37 -11.00 0.08
C LEU A 130 -19.41 -12.06 0.52
N GLU A 131 -20.00 -11.93 1.71
CA GLU A 131 -21.09 -12.82 2.17
C GLU A 131 -22.34 -12.76 1.25
N ARG A 132 -22.51 -11.66 0.52
CA ARG A 132 -23.55 -11.50 -0.50
C ARG A 132 -23.18 -12.13 -1.84
N GLY A 133 -21.89 -12.40 -2.07
CA GLY A 133 -21.36 -13.02 -3.28
C GLY A 133 -21.86 -14.44 -3.52
N ARG A 134 -21.88 -14.82 -4.80
CA ARG A 134 -22.35 -16.13 -5.29
C ARG A 134 -21.42 -16.73 -6.35
N ALA A 135 -20.34 -16.06 -6.73
CA ALA A 135 -19.43 -16.56 -7.76
C ALA A 135 -18.58 -17.73 -7.23
N PRO A 136 -18.15 -18.63 -8.13
CA PRO A 136 -17.12 -19.61 -7.79
C PRO A 136 -15.86 -18.92 -7.23
N GLY A 137 -15.34 -19.39 -6.11
CA GLY A 137 -14.18 -18.79 -5.42
C GLY A 137 -14.52 -17.80 -4.31
N ASP A 138 -15.74 -17.25 -4.26
CA ASP A 138 -16.13 -16.28 -3.20
C ASP A 138 -16.00 -16.87 -1.79
N LYS A 139 -16.29 -18.17 -1.65
CA LYS A 139 -16.15 -18.87 -0.37
C LYS A 139 -14.68 -18.93 0.09
N GLU A 140 -13.76 -19.17 -0.82
CA GLU A 140 -12.32 -19.27 -0.51
C GLU A 140 -11.76 -17.89 -0.13
N LEU A 141 -12.17 -16.84 -0.85
CA LEU A 141 -11.85 -15.46 -0.50
C LEU A 141 -12.44 -15.05 0.85
N LEU A 142 -13.70 -15.43 1.12
CA LEU A 142 -14.35 -15.16 2.38
C LEU A 142 -13.65 -15.87 3.56
N ASP A 143 -13.28 -17.14 3.38
CA ASP A 143 -12.55 -17.91 4.38
C ASP A 143 -11.16 -17.31 4.64
N TRP A 144 -10.48 -16.83 3.59
CA TRP A 144 -9.24 -16.06 3.72
C TRP A 144 -9.42 -14.79 4.54
N VAL A 145 -10.36 -13.91 4.15
CA VAL A 145 -10.58 -12.62 4.83
C VAL A 145 -10.97 -12.83 6.29
N ARG A 146 -11.75 -13.89 6.61
CA ARG A 146 -12.07 -14.29 7.99
C ARG A 146 -10.85 -14.76 8.78
N GLY A 147 -9.84 -15.28 8.11
CA GLY A 147 -8.57 -15.73 8.69
C GLY A 147 -7.58 -14.61 8.97
N ILE A 148 -7.75 -13.43 8.36
CA ILE A 148 -6.87 -12.27 8.61
C ILE A 148 -6.96 -11.89 10.09
N PRO A 149 -5.83 -11.83 10.82
CA PRO A 149 -5.86 -11.46 12.22
C PRO A 149 -6.45 -10.05 12.40
N SER A 150 -7.55 -9.97 13.16
CA SER A 150 -8.20 -8.68 13.50
C SER A 150 -7.25 -7.70 14.19
N GLN A 151 -6.17 -8.23 14.77
CA GLN A 151 -5.10 -7.47 15.40
C GLN A 151 -4.33 -6.63 14.39
N GLU A 152 -4.14 -7.04 13.14
CA GLU A 152 -3.31 -6.28 12.19
C GLU A 152 -3.96 -4.96 11.78
N THR A 153 -5.28 -4.79 12.04
CA THR A 153 -6.06 -3.56 11.80
C THR A 153 -5.89 -3.00 10.38
N GLU A 154 -5.71 -3.90 9.42
CA GLU A 154 -5.52 -3.53 8.02
C GLU A 154 -6.80 -2.87 7.47
N VAL A 155 -6.58 -1.78 6.74
CA VAL A 155 -7.60 -1.04 6.02
C VAL A 155 -7.08 -0.77 4.63
N LEU A 156 -7.86 -1.20 3.64
CA LEU A 156 -7.55 -0.93 2.25
C LEU A 156 -8.10 0.44 1.88
N PHE A 157 -7.21 1.32 1.47
CA PHE A 157 -7.62 2.59 0.87
C PHE A 157 -7.80 2.40 -0.63
N LEU A 158 -9.01 2.70 -1.08
CA LEU A 158 -9.43 2.70 -2.47
C LEU A 158 -9.30 4.14 -2.99
N GLY A 159 -8.15 4.50 -3.54
CA GLY A 159 -7.89 5.92 -3.77
C GLY A 159 -6.51 6.32 -4.25
N GLY A 160 -6.42 6.82 -5.49
CA GLY A 160 -5.52 7.87 -6.00
C GLY A 160 -4.13 8.07 -5.36
N ASN A 161 -3.63 9.30 -5.41
CA ASN A 161 -2.34 9.61 -4.81
C ASN A 161 -2.50 9.81 -3.28
N LEU A 162 -2.20 8.77 -2.50
CA LEU A 162 -2.27 8.79 -1.03
C LEU A 162 -1.48 9.98 -0.42
N VAL A 163 -0.47 10.49 -1.12
CA VAL A 163 0.31 11.66 -0.68
C VAL A 163 -0.56 12.88 -0.41
N ASP A 164 -1.67 13.05 -1.15
CA ASP A 164 -2.58 14.19 -1.03
C ASP A 164 -3.28 14.20 0.35
N TYR A 165 -3.40 13.04 0.97
CA TYR A 165 -4.01 12.85 2.28
C TYR A 165 -3.00 12.77 3.42
N LYS A 166 -1.70 12.92 3.13
CA LYS A 166 -0.64 12.84 4.13
C LYS A 166 -0.71 14.06 5.05
N THR A 167 -0.83 13.82 6.35
CA THR A 167 -0.87 14.89 7.35
C THR A 167 0.35 14.93 8.24
N PHE A 168 1.06 13.81 8.39
CA PHE A 168 2.23 13.74 9.26
C PHE A 168 3.21 12.64 8.81
N SER A 169 4.48 12.82 9.15
CA SER A 169 5.58 11.91 8.87
C SER A 169 6.53 11.95 10.04
N GLU A 170 6.97 10.79 10.51
CA GLU A 170 8.01 10.69 11.53
C GLU A 170 8.95 9.53 11.24
N PRO A 171 10.19 9.56 11.76
CA PRO A 171 11.03 8.37 11.81
C PRO A 171 10.28 7.22 12.45
N ASN A 172 10.40 6.01 11.90
CA ASN A 172 9.68 4.84 12.40
C ASN A 172 10.01 4.61 13.90
N PRO A 173 9.03 4.79 14.82
CA PRO A 173 9.29 4.70 16.25
C PRO A 173 9.54 3.26 16.72
N TYR A 174 9.26 2.26 15.88
CA TYR A 174 9.41 0.84 16.20
C TYR A 174 10.62 0.19 15.54
N ARG A 175 11.41 0.98 14.81
CA ARG A 175 12.63 0.48 14.18
C ARG A 175 13.63 0.08 15.25
N THR A 176 14.08 -1.17 15.18
CA THR A 176 15.01 -1.75 16.16
C THR A 176 16.46 -1.29 15.99
N ASP A 177 16.81 -0.70 14.85
CA ASP A 177 18.13 -0.12 14.62
C ASP A 177 18.09 1.41 14.74
N PRO A 178 19.07 2.06 15.40
CA PRO A 178 19.18 3.50 15.38
C PRO A 178 19.35 3.98 13.93
N PRO A 179 18.85 5.19 13.58
CA PRO A 179 19.11 5.78 12.28
C PRO A 179 20.61 5.72 12.04
N GLN A 180 21.06 5.04 10.98
CA GLN A 180 22.43 5.20 10.56
C GLN A 180 22.57 6.65 10.13
N ASP A 181 23.09 7.48 11.04
CA ASP A 181 23.75 8.72 10.69
C ASP A 181 24.78 8.33 9.64
N VAL A 182 24.44 8.58 8.37
CA VAL A 182 25.36 8.45 7.26
C VAL A 182 26.44 9.48 7.56
N ARG A 183 27.49 9.07 8.29
CA ARG A 183 28.70 9.86 8.42
C ARG A 183 29.06 10.25 6.99
N PRO A 184 29.20 11.56 6.68
CA PRO A 184 29.50 11.98 5.34
C PRO A 184 30.75 11.23 4.92
N ILE A 185 30.61 10.37 3.91
CA ILE A 185 31.74 9.68 3.30
C ILE A 185 32.64 10.81 2.83
N LYS A 186 33.74 11.04 3.57
CA LYS A 186 34.81 11.90 3.10
C LYS A 186 35.19 11.31 1.75
N LYS A 187 34.86 12.03 0.66
CA LYS A 187 35.29 11.66 -0.68
C LYS A 187 36.79 11.44 -0.58
N ALA A 188 37.21 10.19 -0.71
CA ALA A 188 38.62 9.87 -0.88
C ALA A 188 39.07 10.65 -2.12
N ARG A 189 40.04 11.54 -1.92
CA ARG A 189 40.70 12.26 -3.00
C ARG A 189 41.28 11.21 -3.93
N ALA A 190 40.67 11.05 -5.10
CA ALA A 190 41.18 10.18 -6.13
C ALA A 190 42.57 10.71 -6.53
N SER A 191 43.62 10.01 -6.09
CA SER A 191 44.94 10.17 -6.67
C SER A 191 44.86 9.63 -8.10
N SER A 192 44.77 10.56 -9.05
CA SER A 192 44.77 10.26 -10.48
C SER A 192 46.10 9.59 -10.84
N GLN A 193 46.08 8.29 -11.16
CA GLN A 193 47.17 7.62 -11.85
C GLN A 193 47.19 8.11 -13.31
N ARG A 194 47.67 9.34 -13.52
CA ARG A 194 48.04 9.88 -14.83
C ARG A 194 49.16 10.91 -14.65
N ASP A 195 50.29 10.50 -14.07
CA ASP A 195 51.51 11.33 -14.02
C ASP A 195 52.83 10.52 -13.96
N MET A 196 52.85 9.22 -14.33
CA MET A 196 54.10 8.42 -14.31
C MET A 196 54.44 7.71 -15.63
N ILE A 197 53.94 8.20 -16.76
CA ILE A 197 54.42 7.76 -18.09
C ILE A 197 54.53 8.98 -19.01
N ALA A 198 55.38 9.94 -18.65
CA ALA A 198 55.87 10.98 -19.56
C ALA A 198 57.11 11.68 -18.99
N ASP A 199 58.16 10.95 -18.61
CA ASP A 199 59.50 11.59 -18.53
C ASP A 199 60.69 10.62 -18.66
N SER A 200 60.51 9.54 -19.42
CA SER A 200 61.61 8.68 -19.87
C SER A 200 61.68 8.69 -21.38
N GLN A 201 61.84 9.86 -22.00
CA GLN A 201 62.25 9.98 -23.40
C GLN A 201 62.77 11.40 -23.70
N THR A 202 64.10 11.48 -23.89
CA THR A 202 64.96 12.49 -24.56
C THR A 202 66.08 12.99 -23.63
N ARG A 203 67.26 12.37 -23.71
CA ARG A 203 68.45 12.81 -24.47
C ARG A 203 69.21 13.94 -23.78
#